data_AF-A0A3D8PXS6-F1
#
_entry.id   AF-A0A3D8PXS6-F1
#
_cell.length_a   1.000
_cell.length_b   1.000
_cell.length_c   1.000
_cell.angle_alpha   90.00
_cell.angle_beta   90.00
_cell.angle_gamma   90.00
#
_symmetry.space_group_name_H-M   'P 1'
#
loop_
_entity.id
_entity.type
_entity.pdbx_description
1 polymer ?
#
loop_
_entity_poly.entity_id
_entity_poly.type
_entity_poly.pdbx_seq_one_letter_code
_entity_poly.pdbx_strand_id
1 'polypeptide(L)'
;MKKQFTTQILYSEDVSWLTEIYKKCLKLDFDLIDDISDWTGGIYATEEFSEGYEPLLQATVCELGGHVGHYQLLHQTAFVSQLVEGQISCAEFITEIRKIIIDDDTEGADTSTISCSEAVRKAKEDITIFKVSMSHNLTEIIGSKEPIPFYRCDDILLELDNYILRFLK
;
A
#
# COMPACT_ATOMS: atom_id res chain seq x y z
N MET A 1 38.02 -8.68 -11.53
CA MET A 1 37.25 -9.83 -11.02
C MET A 1 35.80 -9.38 -10.82
N LYS A 2 34.85 -9.89 -11.61
CA LYS A 2 33.43 -9.69 -11.35
C LYS A 2 33.05 -10.55 -10.15
N LYS A 3 32.67 -9.94 -9.03
CA LYS A 3 32.04 -10.67 -7.91
C LYS A 3 30.66 -11.10 -8.40
N GLN A 4 30.50 -12.40 -8.67
CA GLN A 4 29.19 -13.02 -8.74
C GLN A 4 28.61 -12.97 -7.33
N PHE A 5 27.66 -12.07 -7.10
CA PHE A 5 26.75 -12.19 -5.98
C PHE A 5 25.73 -13.26 -6.36
N THR A 6 25.82 -14.43 -5.76
CA THR A 6 24.71 -15.37 -5.64
C THR A 6 23.65 -14.70 -4.78
N THR A 7 22.76 -13.94 -5.41
CA THR A 7 21.65 -13.24 -4.76
C THR A 7 20.54 -14.23 -4.42
N GLN A 8 20.78 -15.06 -3.41
CA GLN A 8 19.68 -15.59 -2.61
C GLN A 8 19.33 -14.47 -1.61
N ILE A 9 18.47 -13.55 -2.05
CA ILE A 9 18.10 -12.40 -1.23
C ILE A 9 17.04 -12.86 -0.23
N LEU A 10 17.46 -13.03 1.02
CA LEU A 10 16.55 -12.99 2.16
C LEU A 10 16.14 -11.52 2.35
N TYR A 11 14.96 -11.13 1.88
CA TYR A 11 14.34 -9.86 2.27
C TYR A 11 13.93 -9.95 3.74
N SER A 12 13.84 -8.82 4.46
CA SER A 12 13.27 -8.86 5.80
C SER A 12 11.82 -9.36 5.74
N GLU A 13 11.37 -10.03 6.80
CA GLU A 13 9.97 -10.44 6.92
C GLU A 13 9.04 -9.22 6.76
N ASP A 14 9.48 -8.06 7.24
CA ASP A 14 8.77 -6.78 7.13
C ASP A 14 8.60 -6.31 5.69
N VAL A 15 9.64 -6.35 4.84
CA VAL A 15 9.55 -5.96 3.42
C VAL A 15 8.54 -6.84 2.69
N SER A 16 8.61 -8.15 2.92
CA SER A 16 7.70 -9.10 2.27
C SER A 16 6.27 -8.85 2.73
N TRP A 17 6.06 -8.69 4.04
CA TRP A 17 4.74 -8.46 4.60
C TRP A 17 4.15 -7.12 4.16
N LEU A 18 4.90 -6.02 4.22
CA LEU A 18 4.46 -4.70 3.76
C LEU A 18 4.02 -4.74 2.29
N THR A 19 4.78 -5.39 1.43
CA THR A 19 4.46 -5.53 0.00
C THR A 19 3.15 -6.31 -0.20
N GLU A 20 2.94 -7.40 0.55
CA GLU A 20 1.71 -8.18 0.48
C GLU A 20 0.49 -7.39 0.97
N ILE A 21 0.61 -6.65 2.07
CA ILE A 21 -0.47 -5.79 2.56
C ILE A 21 -0.76 -4.67 1.57
N TYR A 22 0.27 -4.00 1.05
CA TYR A 22 0.13 -2.98 0.03
C TYR A 22 -0.63 -3.51 -1.19
N LYS A 23 -0.27 -4.70 -1.69
CA LYS A 23 -0.96 -5.35 -2.80
C LYS A 23 -2.44 -5.64 -2.48
N LYS A 24 -2.77 -6.06 -1.27
CA LYS A 24 -4.17 -6.26 -0.84
C LYS A 24 -4.96 -4.96 -0.83
N CYS A 25 -4.36 -3.89 -0.32
CA CYS A 25 -4.97 -2.56 -0.34
C CYS A 25 -5.18 -2.07 -1.77
N LEU A 26 -4.14 -2.12 -2.61
CA LEU A 26 -4.20 -1.71 -4.01
C LEU A 26 -5.27 -2.49 -4.78
N LYS A 27 -5.36 -3.81 -4.58
CA LYS A 27 -6.42 -4.60 -5.21
C LYS A 27 -7.82 -4.16 -4.75
N LEU A 28 -8.00 -3.93 -3.45
CA LEU A 28 -9.29 -3.46 -2.93
C LEU A 28 -9.64 -2.08 -3.51
N ASP A 29 -8.66 -1.19 -3.70
CA ASP A 29 -8.89 0.13 -4.31
C ASP A 29 -9.45 -0.01 -5.73
N PHE A 30 -8.82 -0.84 -6.57
CA PHE A 30 -9.33 -1.16 -7.91
C PHE A 30 -10.75 -1.76 -7.86
N ASP A 31 -10.99 -2.74 -6.98
CA ASP A 31 -12.32 -3.36 -6.83
C ASP A 31 -13.37 -2.33 -6.36
N LEU A 32 -12.98 -1.32 -5.56
CA LEU A 32 -13.87 -0.25 -5.10
C LEU A 32 -14.14 0.79 -6.18
N ILE A 33 -13.14 1.15 -6.99
CA ILE A 33 -13.33 2.05 -8.14
C ILE A 33 -14.35 1.45 -9.10
N ASP A 34 -14.20 0.17 -9.44
CA ASP A 34 -15.12 -0.54 -10.32
C ASP A 34 -16.55 -0.50 -9.75
N ASP A 35 -16.74 -0.91 -8.49
CA ASP A 35 -18.06 -0.96 -7.84
C ASP A 35 -18.70 0.44 -7.66
N ILE A 36 -17.91 1.45 -7.29
CA ILE A 36 -18.41 2.83 -7.06
C ILE A 36 -18.71 3.51 -8.40
N SER A 37 -17.89 3.29 -9.43
CA SER A 37 -18.13 3.84 -10.76
C SER A 37 -19.45 3.36 -11.34
N ASP A 38 -19.76 2.07 -11.15
CA ASP A 38 -21.02 1.45 -11.55
C ASP A 38 -22.24 2.02 -10.79
N TRP A 39 -22.07 2.43 -9.53
CA TRP A 39 -23.17 2.93 -8.69
C TRP A 39 -23.37 4.45 -8.77
N THR A 40 -22.32 5.21 -9.04
CA THR A 40 -22.34 6.69 -8.97
C THR A 40 -22.22 7.38 -10.32
N GLY A 41 -21.99 6.63 -11.41
CA GLY A 41 -21.76 7.22 -12.73
C GLY A 41 -20.37 7.88 -12.87
N GLY A 42 -19.39 7.42 -12.10
CA GLY A 42 -17.98 7.82 -12.22
C GLY A 42 -17.52 8.97 -11.30
N ILE A 43 -18.06 9.08 -10.08
CA ILE A 43 -17.53 10.04 -9.08
C ILE A 43 -16.40 9.35 -8.31
N TYR A 44 -15.18 9.85 -8.51
CA TYR A 44 -13.94 9.42 -7.86
C TYR A 44 -14.02 9.57 -6.33
N ALA A 45 -14.09 8.46 -5.60
CA ALA A 45 -14.27 8.45 -4.15
C ALA A 45 -13.21 7.61 -3.40
N THR A 46 -12.15 7.14 -4.08
CA THR A 46 -11.16 6.26 -3.45
C THR A 46 -9.81 6.90 -3.16
N GLU A 47 -9.61 8.18 -3.50
CA GLU A 47 -8.37 8.91 -3.18
C GLU A 47 -8.01 8.85 -1.69
N GLU A 48 -9.00 8.96 -0.80
CA GLU A 48 -8.83 8.82 0.66
C GLU A 48 -8.30 7.44 1.06
N PHE A 49 -8.66 6.38 0.33
CA PHE A 49 -8.18 5.04 0.60
C PHE A 49 -6.75 4.85 0.09
N SER A 50 -6.46 5.31 -1.12
CA SER A 50 -5.12 5.26 -1.71
C SER A 50 -4.10 6.00 -0.82
N GLU A 51 -4.42 7.24 -0.44
CA GLU A 51 -3.57 8.04 0.46
C GLU A 51 -3.30 7.33 1.80
N GLY A 52 -4.28 6.57 2.31
CA GLY A 52 -4.14 5.84 3.56
C GLY A 52 -3.13 4.70 3.51
N TYR A 53 -3.05 3.93 2.41
CA TYR A 53 -2.17 2.76 2.35
C TYR A 53 -0.81 3.02 1.67
N GLU A 54 -0.63 4.09 0.90
CA GLU A 54 0.64 4.43 0.23
C GLU A 54 1.87 4.53 1.18
N PRO A 55 1.75 4.97 2.45
CA PRO A 55 2.86 4.90 3.40
C PRO A 55 3.48 3.51 3.55
N LEU A 56 2.74 2.42 3.30
CA LEU A 56 3.26 1.05 3.34
C LEU A 56 4.27 0.78 2.20
N LEU A 57 4.00 1.31 1.00
CA LEU A 57 4.94 1.19 -0.12
C LEU A 57 6.17 2.06 0.12
N GLN A 58 5.98 3.29 0.62
CA GLN A 58 7.11 4.15 0.99
C GLN A 58 8.00 3.49 2.06
N ALA A 59 7.41 2.85 3.08
CA ALA A 59 8.16 2.09 4.07
C ALA A 59 8.90 0.91 3.45
N THR A 60 8.29 0.18 2.50
CA THR A 60 8.96 -0.90 1.76
C THR A 60 10.21 -0.41 1.06
N VAL A 61 10.13 0.74 0.37
CA VAL A 61 11.28 1.39 -0.28
C VAL A 61 12.35 1.77 0.76
N CYS A 62 11.96 2.34 1.89
CA CYS A 62 12.88 2.74 2.96
C CYS A 62 13.59 1.54 3.61
N GLU A 63 12.88 0.45 3.89
CA GLU A 63 13.45 -0.79 4.44
C GLU A 63 14.46 -1.45 3.49
N LEU A 64 14.35 -1.19 2.19
CA LEU A 64 15.30 -1.63 1.17
C LEU A 64 16.51 -0.69 1.02
N GLY A 65 16.57 0.40 1.80
CA GLY A 65 17.65 1.38 1.80
C GLY A 65 17.39 2.63 0.94
N GLY A 66 16.17 2.78 0.42
CA GLY A 66 15.76 3.95 -0.35
C GLY A 66 15.20 5.09 0.51
N HIS A 67 14.50 6.01 -0.15
CA HIS A 67 13.84 7.17 0.46
C HIS A 67 12.73 7.67 -0.48
N VAL A 68 12.03 8.75 -0.10
CA VAL A 68 10.85 9.21 -0.85
C VAL A 68 11.12 9.52 -2.34
N GLY A 69 12.27 10.07 -2.72
CA GLY A 69 12.60 10.23 -4.15
C GLY A 69 12.62 8.93 -4.98
N HIS A 70 13.07 7.82 -4.39
CA HIS A 70 13.01 6.50 -5.03
C HIS A 70 11.56 5.99 -5.14
N TYR A 71 10.77 6.23 -4.09
CA TYR A 71 9.34 5.92 -4.07
C TYR A 71 8.57 6.73 -5.14
N GLN A 72 8.88 8.02 -5.30
CA GLN A 72 8.26 8.87 -6.32
C GLN A 72 8.60 8.37 -7.73
N LEU A 73 9.84 7.97 -7.97
CA LEU A 73 10.21 7.35 -9.24
C LEU A 73 9.45 6.04 -9.48
N LEU A 74 9.33 5.18 -8.47
CA LEU A 74 8.58 3.93 -8.56
C LEU A 74 7.14 4.16 -9.07
N HIS A 75 6.45 5.22 -8.62
CA HIS A 75 5.12 5.58 -9.10
C HIS A 75 5.06 6.04 -10.56
N GLN A 76 6.18 6.50 -11.13
CA GLN A 76 6.25 6.82 -12.56
C GLN A 76 6.48 5.58 -13.44
N THR A 77 6.83 4.46 -12.83
CA THR A 77 7.00 3.18 -13.53
C THR A 77 5.68 2.41 -13.65
N ALA A 78 5.66 1.40 -14.51
CA ALA A 78 4.53 0.48 -14.59
C ALA A 78 4.51 -0.59 -13.47
N PHE A 79 5.48 -0.62 -12.56
CA PHE A 79 5.62 -1.77 -11.65
C PHE A 79 4.44 -1.91 -10.67
N VAL A 80 3.87 -0.80 -10.22
CA VAL A 80 2.70 -0.81 -9.32
C VAL A 80 1.48 -1.44 -10.01
N SER A 81 1.18 -1.03 -11.25
CA SER A 81 0.08 -1.62 -12.02
C SER A 81 0.36 -3.08 -12.40
N GLN A 82 1.59 -3.41 -12.78
CA GLN A 82 2.01 -4.79 -13.07
C GLN A 82 1.84 -5.71 -11.84
N LEU A 83 2.08 -5.20 -10.62
CA LEU A 83 1.90 -5.95 -9.38
C LEU A 83 0.43 -6.31 -9.12
N VAL A 84 -0.49 -5.35 -9.26
CA VAL A 84 -1.93 -5.57 -9.00
C VAL A 84 -2.57 -6.42 -10.09
N GLU A 85 -2.16 -6.24 -11.35
CA GLU A 85 -2.59 -7.06 -12.49
C GLU A 85 -2.01 -8.47 -12.46
N GLY A 86 -1.07 -8.76 -11.54
CA GLY A 86 -0.44 -10.06 -11.38
C GLY A 86 0.55 -10.41 -12.49
N GLN A 87 1.02 -9.42 -13.26
CA GLN A 87 2.07 -9.59 -14.27
C GLN A 87 3.43 -9.85 -13.62
N ILE A 88 3.65 -9.31 -12.42
CA ILE A 88 4.82 -9.58 -11.59
C ILE A 88 4.41 -10.03 -10.19
N SER A 89 5.22 -10.89 -9.60
CA SER A 89 5.12 -11.30 -8.20
C SER A 89 5.64 -10.22 -7.25
N CYS A 90 5.30 -10.33 -5.96
CA CYS A 90 5.86 -9.43 -4.94
C CYS A 90 7.40 -9.51 -4.87
N ALA A 91 7.98 -10.69 -5.10
CA ALA A 91 9.43 -10.87 -5.12
C ALA A 91 10.09 -10.16 -6.32
N GLU A 92 9.46 -10.20 -7.50
CA GLU A 92 9.90 -9.45 -8.67
C GLU A 92 9.75 -7.95 -8.44
N PHE A 93 8.62 -7.51 -7.89
CA PHE A 93 8.39 -6.10 -7.55
C PHE A 93 9.45 -5.54 -6.58
N ILE A 94 9.75 -6.26 -5.49
CA ILE A 94 10.83 -5.90 -4.56
C ILE A 94 12.18 -5.84 -5.27
N THR A 95 12.42 -6.72 -6.24
CA THR A 95 13.65 -6.71 -7.05
C THR A 95 13.75 -5.45 -7.91
N GLU A 96 12.66 -4.99 -8.50
CA GLU A 96 12.64 -3.73 -9.26
C GLU A 96 12.86 -2.51 -8.37
N ILE A 97 12.24 -2.45 -7.18
CA ILE A 97 12.50 -1.38 -6.19
C ILE A 97 14.00 -1.31 -5.86
N ARG A 98 14.64 -2.46 -5.65
CA ARG A 98 16.07 -2.50 -5.37
C ARG A 98 16.93 -2.01 -6.52
N LYS A 99 16.55 -2.27 -7.77
CA LYS A 99 17.31 -1.75 -8.92
C LYS A 99 17.28 -0.23 -8.91
N ILE A 100 16.10 0.36 -8.75
CA ILE A 100 15.92 1.82 -8.61
C ILE A 100 16.86 2.38 -7.51
N ILE A 101 16.89 1.74 -6.34
CA ILE A 101 17.74 2.17 -5.22
C ILE A 101 19.24 2.00 -5.51
N ILE A 102 19.65 0.88 -6.13
CA ILE A 102 21.07 0.60 -6.42
C ILE A 102 21.61 1.53 -7.50
N ASP A 103 20.79 1.86 -8.47
CA ASP A 103 21.13 2.79 -9.56
C ASP A 103 21.03 4.26 -9.11
N ASP A 104 20.53 4.51 -7.89
CA ASP A 104 20.30 5.84 -7.28
C ASP A 104 19.35 6.70 -8.14
N ASP A 105 18.43 6.05 -8.84
CA ASP A 105 17.44 6.71 -9.68
C ASP A 105 16.34 7.32 -8.79
N THR A 106 16.18 8.63 -8.85
CA THR A 106 15.28 9.39 -7.97
C THR A 106 14.47 10.41 -8.75
N GLU A 107 13.26 10.67 -8.26
CA GLU A 107 12.48 11.85 -8.64
C GLU A 107 12.51 12.87 -7.49
N GLY A 108 12.63 14.15 -7.83
CA GLY A 108 12.66 15.23 -6.83
C GLY A 108 13.93 15.25 -5.97
N ALA A 109 13.90 16.08 -4.91
CA ALA A 109 15.03 16.28 -3.99
C ALA A 109 14.72 15.83 -2.55
N ASP A 110 13.52 15.32 -2.31
CA ASP A 110 13.13 14.86 -0.97
C ASP A 110 13.77 13.50 -0.67
N THR A 111 14.41 13.43 0.48
CA THR A 111 15.14 12.26 0.99
C THR A 111 14.55 11.78 2.31
N SER A 112 13.36 12.26 2.65
CA SER A 112 12.61 11.79 3.82
C SER A 112 12.39 10.28 3.77
N THR A 113 12.41 9.69 4.96
CA THR A 113 12.20 8.26 5.17
C THR A 113 11.06 8.08 6.16
N ILE A 114 10.40 6.93 6.09
CA ILE A 114 9.37 6.53 7.03
C ILE A 114 9.70 5.15 7.56
N SER A 115 9.54 4.95 8.87
CA SER A 115 9.74 3.62 9.46
C SER A 115 8.53 2.72 9.17
N CYS A 116 8.76 1.41 9.10
CA CYS A 116 7.66 0.43 9.02
C CYS A 116 6.61 0.65 10.13
N SER A 117 7.06 0.94 11.37
CA SER A 117 6.17 1.18 12.50
C SER A 117 5.27 2.41 12.36
N GLU A 118 5.76 3.44 11.68
CA GLU A 118 5.01 4.67 11.43
C GLU A 118 4.01 4.45 10.30
N ALA A 119 4.45 3.84 9.21
CA ALA A 119 3.59 3.51 8.07
C ALA A 119 2.41 2.62 8.46
N VAL A 120 2.65 1.56 9.25
CA VAL A 120 1.59 0.66 9.71
C VAL A 120 0.57 1.38 10.60
N ARG A 121 1.00 2.30 11.46
CA ARG A 121 0.08 3.08 12.31
C ARG A 121 -0.76 4.05 11.47
N LYS A 122 -0.15 4.78 10.54
CA LYS A 122 -0.86 5.68 9.62
C LYS A 122 -1.87 4.92 8.79
N ALA A 123 -1.44 3.84 8.13
CA ALA A 123 -2.34 3.02 7.33
C ALA A 123 -3.52 2.48 8.13
N LYS A 124 -3.31 2.04 9.37
CA LYS A 124 -4.42 1.59 10.22
C LYS A 124 -5.40 2.74 10.52
N GLU A 125 -4.89 3.90 10.90
CA GLU A 125 -5.70 5.07 11.21
C GLU A 125 -6.53 5.51 9.99
N ASP A 126 -5.87 5.73 8.85
CA ASP A 126 -6.50 6.26 7.65
C ASP A 126 -7.48 5.27 7.02
N ILE A 127 -7.15 3.97 6.97
CA ILE A 127 -8.09 2.93 6.51
C ILE A 127 -9.30 2.82 7.45
N THR A 128 -9.12 3.04 8.76
CA THR A 128 -10.25 3.08 9.71
C THR A 128 -11.15 4.28 9.45
N ILE A 129 -10.58 5.45 9.18
CA ILE A 129 -11.33 6.66 8.82
C ILE A 129 -12.12 6.41 7.53
N PHE A 130 -11.47 5.88 6.50
CA PHE A 130 -12.12 5.50 5.24
C PHE A 130 -13.27 4.52 5.45
N LYS A 131 -13.08 3.47 6.25
CA LYS A 131 -14.14 2.51 6.60
C LYS A 131 -15.36 3.18 7.23
N VAL A 132 -15.15 4.12 8.15
CA VAL A 132 -16.23 4.88 8.79
C VAL A 132 -16.93 5.78 7.79
N SER A 133 -16.17 6.48 6.93
CA SER A 133 -16.69 7.33 5.85
C SER A 133 -17.59 6.52 4.90
N MET A 134 -17.13 5.35 4.44
CA MET A 134 -17.91 4.48 3.58
C MET A 134 -19.18 3.94 4.25
N SER A 135 -19.12 3.55 5.52
CA SER A 135 -20.31 3.12 6.27
C SER A 135 -21.35 4.26 6.35
N HIS A 136 -20.89 5.49 6.60
CA HIS A 136 -21.75 6.66 6.62
C HIS A 136 -22.40 6.91 5.25
N ASN A 137 -21.61 7.00 4.19
CA ASN A 137 -22.09 7.24 2.82
C ASN A 137 -23.11 6.17 2.37
N LEU A 138 -22.84 4.89 2.64
CA LEU A 138 -23.77 3.80 2.32
C LEU A 138 -25.09 3.93 3.10
N THR A 139 -25.01 4.33 4.36
CA THR A 139 -26.20 4.55 5.20
C THR A 139 -27.08 5.66 4.62
N GLU A 140 -26.47 6.78 4.19
CA GLU A 140 -27.17 7.91 3.59
C GLU A 140 -27.80 7.55 2.24
N ILE A 141 -27.05 6.91 1.34
CA ILE A 141 -27.53 6.51 0.01
C ILE A 141 -28.73 5.57 0.11
N ILE A 142 -28.69 4.60 1.03
CA ILE A 142 -29.77 3.61 1.23
C ILE A 142 -30.96 4.23 1.99
N GLY A 143 -30.76 5.37 2.66
CA GLY A 143 -31.78 5.96 3.56
C GLY A 143 -32.04 5.09 4.78
N SER A 144 -31.04 4.33 5.23
CA SER A 144 -31.16 3.44 6.38
C SER A 144 -31.18 4.23 7.69
N LYS A 145 -31.99 3.77 8.66
CA LYS A 145 -32.00 4.32 10.03
C LYS A 145 -30.89 3.74 10.90
N GLU A 146 -30.32 2.61 10.48
CA GLU A 146 -29.21 1.93 11.16
C GLU A 146 -27.95 2.01 10.29
N PRO A 147 -26.75 2.14 10.88
CA PRO A 147 -25.52 2.19 10.10
C PRO A 147 -25.33 0.94 9.25
N ILE A 148 -25.12 1.14 7.95
CA ILE A 148 -24.77 0.08 7.01
C ILE A 148 -23.28 -0.23 7.18
N PRO A 149 -22.91 -1.44 7.61
CA PRO A 149 -21.51 -1.76 7.86
C PRO A 149 -20.72 -1.92 6.56
N PHE A 150 -19.47 -1.44 6.57
CA PHE A 150 -18.52 -1.60 5.47
C PHE A 150 -17.38 -2.55 5.89
N TYR A 151 -17.51 -3.82 5.54
CA TYR A 151 -16.60 -4.88 6.01
C TYR A 151 -15.37 -5.12 5.12
N ARG A 152 -15.28 -4.45 3.96
CA ARG A 152 -14.24 -4.74 2.97
C ARG A 152 -12.81 -4.47 3.44
N CYS A 153 -12.63 -3.60 4.44
CA CYS A 153 -11.32 -3.31 5.03
C CYS A 153 -10.95 -4.22 6.21
N ASP A 154 -11.85 -5.10 6.68
CA ASP A 154 -11.70 -5.76 7.98
C ASP A 154 -10.49 -6.70 8.04
N ASP A 155 -10.25 -7.45 6.97
CA ASP A 155 -9.10 -8.36 6.89
C ASP A 155 -7.77 -7.58 6.91
N ILE A 156 -7.69 -6.47 6.17
CA ILE A 156 -6.51 -5.60 6.14
C ILE A 156 -6.27 -5.00 7.52
N LEU A 157 -7.30 -4.43 8.15
CA LEU A 157 -7.21 -3.84 9.48
C LEU A 157 -6.78 -4.87 10.54
N LEU A 158 -7.29 -6.10 10.45
CA LEU A 158 -6.89 -7.18 11.34
C LEU A 158 -5.40 -7.55 11.17
N GLU A 159 -4.88 -7.57 9.95
CA GLU A 159 -3.46 -7.81 9.70
C GLU A 159 -2.57 -6.69 10.23
N LEU A 160 -2.96 -5.43 10.03
CA LEU A 160 -2.26 -4.27 10.60
C LEU A 160 -2.23 -4.32 12.14
N ASP A 161 -3.37 -4.66 12.77
CA ASP A 161 -3.45 -4.85 14.23
C ASP A 161 -2.53 -5.95 14.74
N ASN A 162 -2.50 -7.08 14.04
CA ASN A 162 -1.63 -8.19 14.38
C ASN A 162 -0.15 -7.82 14.28
N TYR A 163 0.22 -7.00 13.30
CA TYR A 163 1.59 -6.48 13.20
C TYR A 163 1.94 -5.62 14.41
N ILE A 164 1.10 -4.64 14.73
CA ILE A 164 1.32 -3.72 15.87
C ILE A 164 1.48 -4.52 17.18
N LEU A 165 0.61 -5.50 17.41
CA LEU A 165 0.62 -6.32 18.62
C LEU A 165 1.87 -7.20 18.77
N ARG A 166 2.44 -7.65 17.65
CA ARG A 166 3.60 -8.55 17.62
C ARG A 166 4.92 -7.81 17.69
N PHE A 167 5.03 -6.66 17.02
CA PHE A 167 6.32 -6.03 16.75
C PHE A 167 6.49 -4.64 17.38
N LEU A 168 5.42 -3.98 17.85
CA LEU A 168 5.47 -2.58 18.29
C LEU A 168 5.10 -2.36 19.77
N LYS A 169 5.26 -3.38 20.62
CA LYS A 169 5.05 -3.27 22.08
C LYS A 169 6.15 -2.50 22.79
#